data_AF-A0A397VE99-F1
#
_entry.id   AF-A0A397VE99-F1
#
_cell.length_a   1.000
_cell.length_b   1.000
_cell.length_c   1.000
_cell.angle_alpha   90.00
_cell.angle_beta   90.00
_cell.angle_gamma   90.00
#
_symmetry.space_group_name_H-M   'P 1'
#
loop_
_entity.id
_entity.type
_entity.pdbx_description
1 polymer ?
#
loop_
_entity_poly.entity_id
_entity_poly.type
_entity_poly.pdbx_seq_one_letter_code
_entity_poly.pdbx_strand_id
1 'polypeptide(L)'
;MEDLDLITSNNDTILLTAWDIKDKSPFIDIDSSEFKPFNLLQILLFKNPDDYKAAVIQANHPVPLECGIFYFEIKIIGKGKNRYH
;
A
#
# COMPACT_ATOMS: atom_id res chain seq x y z
N MET A 1 -22.86 -22.98 -31.35
CA MET A 1 -21.45 -23.41 -31.22
C MET A 1 -20.67 -22.14 -30.97
N GLU A 2 -19.95 -22.13 -29.85
CA GLU A 2 -19.48 -20.95 -29.12
C GLU A 2 -18.58 -20.00 -29.93
N ASP A 3 -18.79 -18.69 -29.77
CA ASP A 3 -17.75 -17.68 -29.95
C ASP A 3 -18.09 -16.38 -29.18
N LEU A 4 -18.44 -16.54 -27.89
CA LEU A 4 -18.98 -15.46 -27.06
C LEU A 4 -18.37 -15.41 -25.65
N ASP A 5 -17.08 -15.74 -25.49
CA ASP A 5 -16.42 -15.68 -24.17
C ASP A 5 -15.11 -14.86 -24.14
N LEU A 6 -14.82 -14.05 -25.17
CA LEU A 6 -13.59 -13.22 -25.20
C LEU A 6 -13.80 -11.74 -24.81
N ILE A 7 -14.99 -11.34 -24.37
CA ILE A 7 -15.31 -9.93 -24.07
C ILE A 7 -16.08 -9.75 -22.76
N THR A 8 -15.64 -10.38 -21.67
CA THR A 8 -16.08 -9.98 -20.31
C THR A 8 -15.15 -10.57 -19.26
N SER A 9 -14.15 -9.82 -18.79
CA SER A 9 -13.73 -9.78 -17.35
C SER A 9 -12.44 -8.97 -17.07
N ASN A 10 -12.09 -7.92 -17.84
CA ASN A 10 -10.87 -7.13 -17.53
C ASN A 10 -11.14 -5.82 -16.78
N ASN A 11 -12.38 -5.56 -16.34
CA ASN A 11 -12.78 -4.22 -15.87
C ASN A 11 -13.00 -4.09 -14.36
N ASP A 12 -12.98 -5.18 -13.58
CA ASP A 12 -13.32 -5.13 -12.15
C ASP A 12 -12.12 -5.28 -11.20
N THR A 13 -10.93 -5.57 -11.73
CA THR A 13 -9.73 -5.78 -10.92
C THR A 13 -8.93 -4.50 -10.79
N ILE A 14 -9.26 -3.71 -9.76
CA ILE A 14 -8.49 -2.52 -9.39
C ILE A 14 -7.19 -2.97 -8.71
N LEU A 15 -6.06 -2.56 -9.28
CA LEU A 15 -4.75 -2.82 -8.70
C LEU A 15 -4.52 -1.95 -7.46
N LEU A 16 -3.85 -2.54 -6.47
CA LEU A 16 -3.35 -1.79 -5.34
C LEU A 16 -2.24 -0.85 -5.82
N THR A 17 -2.47 0.45 -5.63
CA THR A 17 -1.58 1.51 -6.11
C THR A 17 -1.17 2.46 -5.00
N ALA A 18 -1.80 2.32 -3.82
CA ALA A 18 -1.59 3.18 -2.67
C ALA A 18 -1.87 2.50 -1.33
N TRP A 19 -1.42 3.13 -0.25
CA TRP A 19 -1.86 2.78 1.09
C TRP A 19 -3.29 3.29 1.35
N ASP A 20 -4.04 2.56 2.16
CA ASP A 20 -5.37 2.99 2.60
C ASP A 20 -5.23 4.09 3.66
N ILE A 21 -5.65 5.30 3.29
CA ILE A 21 -5.61 6.47 4.16
C ILE A 21 -6.68 6.39 5.26
N LYS A 22 -7.76 5.63 5.02
CA LYS A 22 -8.90 5.47 5.94
C LYS A 22 -8.65 4.32 6.92
N ASP A 23 -8.16 3.18 6.43
CA ASP A 23 -7.82 2.01 7.26
C ASP A 23 -6.35 2.02 7.69
N LYS A 24 -6.00 3.01 8.53
CA LYS A 24 -4.66 3.12 9.11
C LYS A 24 -4.69 3.27 10.62
N SER A 25 -3.66 2.75 11.26
CA SER A 25 -3.41 3.02 12.68
C SER A 25 -3.28 4.53 12.97
N PRO A 26 -3.76 5.03 14.12
CA PRO A 26 -3.67 6.45 14.48
C PRO A 26 -2.22 6.94 14.64
N PHE A 27 -1.25 6.04 14.74
CA PHE A 27 0.18 6.36 14.84
C PHE A 27 0.87 6.52 13.48
N ILE A 28 0.16 6.32 12.38
CA ILE A 28 0.71 6.45 11.03
C ILE A 28 0.17 7.72 10.38
N ASP A 29 1.09 8.54 9.88
CA ASP A 29 0.78 9.57 8.91
C ASP A 29 1.30 9.21 7.53
N ILE A 30 0.61 9.69 6.52
CA ILE A 30 0.96 9.42 5.12
C ILE A 30 1.27 10.79 4.53
N ASP A 31 2.54 11.00 4.20
CA ASP A 31 2.91 12.18 3.44
C ASP A 31 2.75 11.86 1.95
N SER A 32 1.82 12.57 1.32
CA SER A 32 1.53 12.51 -0.11
C SER A 32 2.23 13.64 -0.89
N SER A 33 3.29 14.23 -0.32
CA SER A 33 4.03 15.29 -0.99
C SER A 33 4.76 14.74 -2.23
N GLU A 34 4.51 15.43 -3.35
CA GLU A 34 4.93 15.13 -4.73
C GLU A 34 4.13 14.04 -5.47
N PHE A 35 2.94 14.45 -5.89
CA PHE A 35 2.18 13.93 -7.04
C PHE A 35 3.08 13.73 -8.27
N LYS A 36 3.67 12.54 -8.41
CA LYS A 36 3.99 12.00 -9.74
C LYS A 36 2.70 11.38 -10.30
N PRO A 37 2.47 11.45 -11.61
CA PRO A 37 1.25 10.91 -12.25
C PRO A 37 1.03 9.42 -11.98
N PHE A 38 2.05 8.73 -11.46
CA PHE A 38 1.97 7.42 -10.85
C PHE A 38 2.21 7.58 -9.33
N ASN A 39 1.18 7.37 -8.50
CA ASN A 39 1.17 7.45 -7.01
C ASN A 39 2.13 6.46 -6.29
N LEU A 40 3.28 6.12 -6.89
CA LEU A 40 4.13 4.99 -6.51
C LEU A 40 5.03 5.25 -5.29
N LEU A 41 5.14 6.49 -4.83
CA LEU A 41 5.98 6.86 -3.69
C LEU A 41 5.11 7.56 -2.65
N GLN A 42 4.59 6.79 -1.71
CA GLN A 42 3.95 7.30 -0.50
C GLN A 42 4.86 7.08 0.69
N ILE A 43 5.09 8.14 1.45
CA ILE A 43 5.95 8.11 2.61
C ILE A 43 5.10 7.86 3.85
N LEU A 44 5.41 6.78 4.57
CA LEU A 44 4.80 6.48 5.86
C LEU A 44 5.64 7.07 6.99
N LEU A 45 5.01 7.92 7.79
CA LEU A 45 5.61 8.56 8.95
C LEU A 45 5.01 7.97 10.22
N PHE A 46 5.85 7.44 11.08
CA PHE A 46 5.43 6.89 12.37
C PHE A 46 5.50 7.97 13.46
N LYS A 47 4.38 8.25 14.12
CA LYS A 47 4.16 9.37 15.05
C LYS A 47 4.07 8.96 16.53
N ASN A 48 4.54 7.77 16.90
CA ASN A 48 4.39 7.33 18.29
C ASN A 48 5.51 7.85 19.20
N PRO A 49 5.19 8.56 20.30
CA PRO A 49 6.17 8.92 21.33
C PRO A 49 6.62 7.72 22.19
N ASP A 50 5.82 6.65 22.26
CA ASP A 50 6.11 5.45 23.05
C ASP A 50 6.59 4.31 22.15
N ASP A 51 7.85 3.92 22.31
CA ASP A 51 8.58 2.97 21.47
C ASP A 51 8.06 1.50 21.44
N TYR A 52 6.90 1.22 22.06
CA TYR A 52 6.39 -0.14 22.28
C TYR A 52 5.11 -0.52 21.54
N LYS A 53 4.49 0.39 20.76
CA LYS A 53 3.26 0.04 20.01
C LYS A 53 3.59 -0.20 18.55
N ALA A 54 3.18 -1.35 18.05
CA ALA A 54 3.15 -1.61 16.61
C ALA A 54 2.03 -0.78 15.96
N ALA A 55 2.24 -0.39 14.69
CA ALA A 55 1.19 0.16 13.85
C ALA A 55 1.09 -0.62 12.55
N VAL A 56 -0.12 -0.64 12.01
CA VAL A 56 -0.49 -1.37 10.81
C VAL A 56 -1.19 -0.41 9.86
N ILE A 57 -0.93 -0.60 8.58
CA ILE A 57 -1.62 0.05 7.47
C ILE A 57 -1.80 -0.99 6.37
N GLN A 58 -2.93 -0.91 5.67
CA GLN A 58 -3.25 -1.79 4.55
C GLN A 58 -3.10 -1.05 3.22
N ALA A 59 -2.98 -1.79 2.12
CA ALA A 59 -3.13 -1.21 0.80
C ALA A 59 -4.60 -0.90 0.52
N ASN A 60 -4.86 0.02 -0.41
CA ASN A 60 -6.21 0.46 -0.75
C ASN A 60 -7.08 -0.63 -1.43
N HIS A 61 -6.47 -1.69 -1.95
CA HIS A 61 -7.14 -2.83 -2.58
C HIS A 61 -6.37 -4.13 -2.26
N PRO A 62 -7.05 -5.29 -2.23
CA PRO A 62 -6.37 -6.58 -2.13
C PRO A 62 -5.56 -6.89 -3.40
N VAL A 63 -4.60 -7.81 -3.29
CA VAL A 63 -3.88 -8.35 -4.46
C VAL A 63 -4.87 -9.18 -5.29
N PRO A 64 -5.06 -8.87 -6.59
CA PRO A 64 -5.92 -9.67 -7.46
C PRO A 64 -5.43 -11.12 -7.58
N LEU A 65 -6.37 -12.07 -7.60
CA LEU A 65 -6.05 -13.50 -7.75
C LEU A 65 -5.48 -13.81 -9.13
N GLU A 66 -5.81 -12.97 -10.11
CA GLU A 66 -5.43 -13.06 -11.51
C GLU A 66 -3.98 -12.65 -11.77
N CYS A 67 -3.30 -12.01 -10.79
CA CYS A 67 -1.94 -11.52 -10.98
C CYS A 67 -0.95 -12.63 -11.33
N GLY A 68 -1.16 -13.86 -10.82
CA GLY A 68 -0.20 -14.97 -10.89
C GLY A 68 1.07 -14.72 -10.06
N ILE A 69 1.75 -13.59 -10.29
CA ILE A 69 2.88 -13.08 -9.52
C ILE A 69 2.59 -11.60 -9.20
N PHE A 70 2.73 -11.24 -7.93
CA PHE A 70 2.62 -9.86 -7.46
C PHE A 70 3.93 -9.42 -6.80
N TYR A 71 4.37 -8.19 -7.08
CA TYR A 71 5.65 -7.65 -6.62
C TYR A 71 5.48 -6.23 -6.07
N PHE A 72 6.09 -5.96 -4.93
CA PHE A 72 6.19 -4.62 -4.35
C PHE A 72 7.51 -4.46 -3.61
N GLU A 73 7.96 -3.20 -3.47
CA GLU A 73 9.15 -2.85 -2.73
C GLU A 73 8.82 -1.86 -1.62
N ILE A 74 9.53 -1.97 -0.50
CA ILE A 74 9.47 -0.99 0.59
C ILE A 74 10.88 -0.46 0.81
N LYS A 75 11.02 0.86 0.73
CA LYS A 75 12.25 1.56 1.06
C LYS A 75 12.17 2.14 2.47
N ILE A 76 13.05 1.71 3.35
CA ILE A 76 13.19 2.31 4.69
C ILE A 76 13.99 3.60 4.57
N ILE A 77 13.32 4.74 4.74
CA ILE A 77 13.96 6.08 4.68
C ILE A 77 14.49 6.57 6.03
N GLY A 78 14.07 5.95 7.14
CA GLY A 78 14.54 6.25 8.50
C GLY A 78 14.22 5.11 9.46
N LYS A 79 15.14 4.77 10.36
CA LYS A 79 15.01 3.62 11.29
C LYS A 79 14.34 3.98 12.63
N GLY A 80 14.01 5.24 12.89
CA GLY A 80 13.44 5.67 14.17
C GLY A 80 14.42 5.57 15.34
N LYS A 81 13.90 5.64 16.58
CA LYS A 81 14.68 5.73 17.82
C LYS A 81 15.10 4.38 18.43
N ASN A 82 14.33 3.31 18.20
CA ASN A 82 14.66 1.96 18.71
C ASN A 82 15.88 1.35 17.99
N ARG A 83 17.07 1.81 18.39
CA ARG A 83 18.33 1.08 18.22
C ARG A 83 18.56 0.36 19.54
N TYR A 84 18.46 -0.97 19.54
CA TYR A 84 18.83 -1.80 20.68
C TYR A 84 20.20 -1.36 21.22
N HIS A 85 20.25 -1.02 22.52
CA HIS A 85 21.46 -0.91 23.32
C HIS A 85 21.38 -1.97 24.42
#